data_AF-A0AAE1WV40-F1
#
_entry.id   AF-A0AAE1WV40-F1
#
_cell.length_a   1.000
_cell.length_b   1.000
_cell.length_c   1.000
_cell.angle_alpha   90.00
_cell.angle_beta   90.00
_cell.angle_gamma   90.00
#
_symmetry.space_group_name_H-M   'P 1'
#
loop_
_entity.id
_entity.type
_entity.pdbx_description
1 polymer ?
#
loop_
_entity_poly.entity_id
_entity_poly.type
_entity_poly.pdbx_seq_one_letter_code
_entity_poly.pdbx_strand_id
1 'polypeptide(L)'
;MLETVKYLIGTAGPSGFSSKSTAEEVTAGLCPDLRCITAIITGATSGIGAETARVLAKRGARLVLPARSLKAAEDTKARILSEFPATEIIVMSLDLSSLDSVRRFATEFQSLNLPLNLLM
;
A
#
# COMPACT_ATOMS: atom_id res chain seq x y z
N MET A 1 -25.17 -0.71 -19.10
CA MET A 1 -25.68 -2.11 -19.07
C MET A 1 -24.62 -3.11 -19.52
N LEU A 2 -24.03 -2.97 -20.72
CA LEU A 2 -22.96 -3.87 -21.21
C LEU A 2 -21.65 -3.82 -20.39
N GLU A 3 -21.21 -2.66 -19.93
CA GLU A 3 -19.99 -2.54 -19.11
C GLU A 3 -20.11 -3.19 -17.74
N THR A 4 -21.28 -3.06 -17.10
CA THR A 4 -21.58 -3.74 -15.83
C THR A 4 -21.55 -5.25 -16.00
N VAL A 5 -22.09 -5.78 -17.10
CA VAL A 5 -22.02 -7.21 -17.43
C VAL A 5 -20.58 -7.65 -17.65
N LYS A 6 -19.79 -6.89 -18.43
CA LYS A 6 -18.34 -7.13 -18.65
C LYS A 6 -17.54 -7.16 -17.33
N TYR A 7 -17.82 -6.22 -16.44
CA TYR A 7 -17.21 -6.17 -15.12
C TYR A 7 -17.57 -7.41 -14.27
N LEU A 8 -18.83 -7.84 -14.29
CA LEU A 8 -19.29 -9.00 -13.52
C LEU A 8 -18.73 -10.33 -14.05
N ILE A 9 -18.61 -10.49 -15.36
CA ILE A 9 -18.02 -11.70 -15.96
C ILE A 9 -16.49 -11.74 -15.81
N GLY A 10 -15.85 -10.60 -15.54
CA GLY A 10 -14.41 -10.49 -15.31
C GLY A 10 -13.59 -10.44 -16.59
N THR A 11 -14.10 -9.80 -17.66
CA THR A 11 -13.30 -9.55 -18.87
C THR A 11 -12.17 -8.57 -18.57
N ALA A 12 -10.96 -8.90 -18.99
CA ALA A 12 -9.81 -8.01 -18.85
C ALA A 12 -10.01 -6.70 -19.62
N GLY A 13 -9.63 -5.59 -18.99
CA GLY A 13 -9.62 -4.26 -19.61
C GLY A 13 -8.31 -3.99 -20.38
N PRO A 14 -8.07 -2.74 -20.81
CA PRO A 14 -6.85 -2.36 -21.51
C PRO A 14 -5.56 -2.61 -20.72
N SER A 15 -5.64 -2.66 -19.38
CA SER A 15 -4.52 -3.00 -18.51
C SER A 15 -4.14 -4.49 -18.51
N GLY A 16 -4.94 -5.34 -19.15
CA GLY A 16 -4.79 -6.80 -19.09
C GLY A 16 -5.34 -7.45 -17.83
N PHE A 17 -5.81 -6.67 -16.85
CA PHE A 17 -6.39 -7.16 -15.59
C PHE A 17 -7.91 -6.99 -15.58
N SER A 18 -8.59 -7.80 -14.76
CA SER A 18 -10.05 -7.77 -14.59
C SER A 18 -10.45 -7.61 -13.12
N SER A 19 -11.76 -7.49 -12.86
CA SER A 19 -12.34 -7.47 -11.51
C SER A 19 -12.04 -8.71 -10.66
N LYS A 20 -11.59 -9.80 -11.31
CA LYS A 20 -11.21 -11.06 -10.65
C LYS A 20 -9.70 -11.20 -10.44
N SER A 21 -8.90 -10.31 -11.00
CA SER A 21 -7.45 -10.35 -10.84
C SER A 21 -7.06 -10.08 -9.39
N THR A 22 -6.19 -10.92 -8.84
CA THR A 22 -5.69 -10.75 -7.49
C THR A 22 -4.55 -9.73 -7.45
N ALA A 23 -4.32 -9.13 -6.27
CA ALA A 23 -3.20 -8.20 -6.09
C ALA A 23 -1.84 -8.88 -6.36
N GLU A 24 -1.74 -10.19 -6.12
CA GLU A 24 -0.54 -10.96 -6.44
C GLU A 24 -0.32 -11.14 -7.93
N GLU A 25 -1.37 -11.45 -8.71
CA GLU A 25 -1.31 -11.54 -10.17
C GLU A 25 -0.93 -10.20 -10.80
N VAL A 26 -1.53 -9.10 -10.31
CA VAL A 26 -1.23 -7.76 -10.80
C VAL A 26 0.24 -7.39 -10.56
N THR A 27 0.80 -7.79 -9.41
CA THR A 27 2.19 -7.50 -9.06
C THR A 27 3.20 -8.52 -9.61
N ALA A 28 2.75 -9.63 -10.20
CA ALA A 28 3.64 -10.71 -10.66
C ALA A 28 4.56 -10.28 -11.81
N GLY A 29 4.10 -9.37 -12.67
CA GLY A 29 4.88 -8.83 -13.78
C GLY A 29 5.73 -7.59 -13.44
N LEU A 30 5.70 -7.11 -12.19
CA LEU A 30 6.55 -5.99 -11.78
C LEU A 30 8.02 -6.43 -11.71
N CYS A 31 8.92 -5.44 -11.73
CA CYS A 31 10.34 -5.67 -11.46
C CYS A 31 10.47 -6.58 -10.22
N PRO A 32 11.29 -7.66 -10.27
CA PRO A 32 11.38 -8.63 -9.17
C PRO A 32 11.79 -8.03 -7.82
N ASP A 33 12.36 -6.83 -7.85
CA ASP A 33 12.90 -6.15 -6.68
C ASP A 33 12.41 -4.71 -6.60
N LEU A 34 11.56 -4.43 -5.61
CA LEU A 34 11.07 -3.09 -5.30
C LEU A 34 11.77 -2.47 -4.08
N ARG A 35 12.92 -2.99 -3.62
CA ARG A 35 13.63 -2.46 -2.43
C ARG A 35 14.02 -0.98 -2.50
N CYS A 36 14.18 -0.44 -3.71
CA CYS A 36 14.45 0.98 -3.93
C CYS A 36 13.18 1.86 -3.95
N ILE A 37 12.00 1.24 -3.91
CA ILE A 37 10.69 1.91 -3.95
C ILE A 37 10.19 2.11 -2.53
N THR A 38 9.79 3.34 -2.22
CA THR A 38 9.08 3.66 -0.99
C THR A 38 7.63 4.04 -1.32
N ALA A 39 6.69 3.33 -0.68
CA ALA A 39 5.27 3.51 -0.86
C ALA A 39 4.61 4.01 0.43
N ILE A 40 3.90 5.13 0.34
CA ILE A 40 2.98 5.58 1.38
C ILE A 40 1.61 4.99 1.05
N ILE A 41 1.04 4.22 1.97
CA ILE A 41 -0.28 3.60 1.79
C ILE A 41 -1.22 4.10 2.86
N THR A 42 -2.07 5.06 2.49
CA THR A 42 -3.14 5.53 3.37
C THR A 42 -4.21 4.44 3.53
N GLY A 43 -4.79 4.34 4.73
CA GLY A 43 -5.81 3.31 4.99
C GLY A 43 -5.27 1.87 4.99
N ALA A 44 -3.97 1.67 5.18
CA ALA A 44 -3.35 0.35 5.16
C ALA A 44 -3.76 -0.59 6.32
N THR A 45 -4.56 -0.13 7.28
CA THR A 45 -4.92 -0.92 8.47
C THR A 45 -5.98 -2.00 8.20
N SER A 46 -6.69 -1.94 7.07
CA SER A 46 -7.70 -2.94 6.71
C SER A 46 -8.01 -2.94 5.20
N GLY A 47 -8.80 -3.93 4.76
CA GLY A 47 -9.35 -3.98 3.40
C GLY A 47 -8.29 -3.93 2.30
N ILE A 48 -8.56 -3.13 1.26
CA ILE A 48 -7.71 -3.02 0.07
C ILE A 48 -6.33 -2.46 0.44
N GLY A 49 -6.24 -1.44 1.30
CA GLY A 49 -4.96 -0.87 1.70
C GLY A 49 -4.05 -1.88 2.41
N ALA A 50 -4.63 -2.71 3.29
CA ALA A 50 -3.88 -3.76 3.98
C ALA A 50 -3.36 -4.85 3.04
N GLU A 51 -4.15 -5.21 2.02
CA GLU A 51 -3.72 -6.17 1.01
C GLU A 51 -2.65 -5.57 0.09
N THR A 52 -2.82 -4.31 -0.35
CA THR A 52 -1.80 -3.58 -1.13
C THR A 52 -0.48 -3.50 -0.38
N ALA A 53 -0.51 -3.19 0.93
CA ALA A 53 0.69 -3.21 1.77
C ALA A 53 1.33 -4.59 1.81
N ARG A 54 0.54 -5.65 2.02
CA ARG A 54 1.02 -7.04 2.05
C ARG A 54 1.70 -7.45 0.74
N VAL A 55 1.10 -7.18 -0.42
CA VAL A 55 1.71 -7.56 -1.70
C VAL A 55 2.91 -6.70 -2.09
N LEU A 56 2.94 -5.40 -1.75
CA LEU A 56 4.13 -4.59 -1.98
C LEU A 56 5.30 -5.00 -1.07
N ALA A 57 5.02 -5.38 0.18
CA ALA A 57 6.01 -6.00 1.07
C ALA A 57 6.56 -7.31 0.50
N LYS A 58 5.70 -8.17 -0.06
CA LYS A 58 6.11 -9.41 -0.75
C LYS A 58 7.12 -9.15 -1.88
N ARG A 59 7.05 -7.97 -2.54
CA ARG A 59 7.97 -7.55 -3.60
C ARG A 59 9.19 -6.76 -3.08
N GLY A 60 9.32 -6.62 -1.76
CA GLY A 60 10.44 -5.97 -1.09
C GLY A 60 10.36 -4.45 -0.99
N ALA A 61 9.22 -3.82 -1.30
CA ALA A 61 9.06 -2.37 -1.19
C ALA A 61 9.18 -1.89 0.27
N ARG A 62 9.76 -0.71 0.47
CA ARG A 62 9.68 0.00 1.75
C ARG A 62 8.28 0.58 1.90
N LEU A 63 7.65 0.36 3.04
CA LEU A 63 6.31 0.82 3.32
C LEU A 63 6.29 1.90 4.39
N VAL A 64 5.49 2.94 4.15
CA VAL A 64 5.09 3.90 5.18
C VAL A 64 3.58 3.74 5.36
N LEU A 65 3.17 3.40 6.57
CA LEU A 65 1.78 3.11 6.94
C LEU A 65 1.26 4.23 7.84
N PRO A 66 0.82 5.37 7.26
CA PRO A 66 0.19 6.42 8.02
C PRO A 66 -1.21 5.99 8.51
N ALA A 67 -1.51 6.22 9.78
CA ALA A 67 -2.83 5.90 10.33
C ALA A 67 -3.26 6.82 11.46
N ARG A 68 -4.58 6.92 11.66
CA ARG A 68 -5.18 7.59 12.82
C ARG A 68 -4.92 6.80 14.10
N SER A 69 -5.05 5.48 14.04
CA SER A 69 -4.74 4.56 15.14
C SER A 69 -3.39 3.90 14.89
N LEU A 70 -2.37 4.35 15.62
CA LEU A 70 -1.03 3.75 15.55
C LEU A 70 -1.05 2.26 15.92
N LYS A 71 -1.90 1.88 16.90
CA LYS A 71 -2.06 0.48 17.28
C LYS A 71 -2.49 -0.40 16.10
N ALA A 72 -3.50 0.01 15.35
CA ALA A 72 -3.97 -0.76 14.19
C ALA A 72 -2.94 -0.85 13.06
N ALA A 73 -2.11 0.20 12.90
CA ALA A 73 -1.01 0.19 11.94
C ALA A 73 0.14 -0.73 12.38
N GLU A 74 0.47 -0.74 13.67
CA GLU A 74 1.46 -1.67 14.24
C GLU A 74 0.99 -3.13 14.16
N ASP A 75 -0.29 -3.41 14.41
CA ASP A 75 -0.86 -4.76 14.22
C ASP A 75 -0.74 -5.22 12.76
N THR A 76 -0.98 -4.30 11.82
CA THR A 76 -0.80 -4.56 10.38
C THR A 76 0.66 -4.82 10.04
N LYS A 77 1.58 -3.99 10.55
CA LYS A 77 3.02 -4.17 10.39
C LYS A 77 3.47 -5.53 10.94
N ALA A 78 3.04 -5.91 12.13
CA ALA A 78 3.37 -7.19 12.74
C ALA A 78 2.92 -8.38 11.87
N ARG A 79 1.69 -8.32 11.33
CA ARG A 79 1.19 -9.34 10.40
C ARG A 79 2.06 -9.42 9.14
N ILE A 80 2.36 -8.28 8.51
CA ILE A 80 3.21 -8.26 7.29
C ILE A 80 4.61 -8.80 7.60
N LEU A 81 5.21 -8.42 8.72
CA LEU A 81 6.54 -8.89 9.10
C LEU A 81 6.57 -10.39 9.47
N SER A 82 5.46 -10.97 9.91
CA SER A 82 5.37 -12.43 10.10
C SER A 82 5.45 -13.21 8.78
N GLU A 83 4.99 -12.63 7.68
CA GLU A 83 5.07 -13.21 6.33
C GLU A 83 6.38 -12.81 5.62
N PHE A 84 6.85 -11.58 5.82
CA PHE A 84 7.98 -10.97 5.12
C PHE A 84 8.93 -10.24 6.10
N PRO A 85 9.76 -10.97 6.86
CA PRO A 85 10.55 -10.41 7.96
C PRO A 85 11.57 -9.34 7.56
N ALA A 86 12.01 -9.33 6.30
CA ALA A 86 13.00 -8.37 5.78
C ALA A 86 12.38 -7.04 5.30
N THR A 87 11.05 -6.87 5.38
CA THR A 87 10.38 -5.67 4.89
C THR A 87 10.65 -4.48 5.80
N GLU A 88 11.03 -3.34 5.24
CA GLU A 88 11.15 -2.09 5.98
C GLU A 88 9.79 -1.40 6.06
N ILE A 89 9.23 -1.28 7.28
CA ILE A 89 7.91 -0.69 7.52
C ILE A 89 7.97 0.40 8.59
N ILE A 90 7.62 1.62 8.19
CA ILE A 90 7.56 2.81 9.03
C ILE A 90 6.09 3.13 9.32
N VAL A 91 5.71 3.17 10.59
CA VAL A 91 4.36 3.56 11.03
C VAL A 91 4.41 5.02 11.49
N MET A 92 3.45 5.82 11.04
CA MET A 92 3.38 7.25 11.35
C MET A 92 1.94 7.67 11.65
N SER A 93 1.77 8.74 12.44
CA SER A 93 0.44 9.28 12.73
C SER A 93 -0.02 10.15 11.56
N LEU A 94 -1.25 9.92 11.09
CA LEU A 94 -1.90 10.77 10.09
C LEU A 94 -3.41 10.74 10.26
N ASP A 95 -4.00 11.93 10.31
CA ASP A 95 -5.43 12.12 10.17
C ASP A 95 -5.71 12.97 8.93
N LEU A 96 -6.19 12.33 7.87
CA LEU A 96 -6.51 12.98 6.60
C LEU A 96 -7.67 13.99 6.70
N SER A 97 -8.44 13.97 7.79
CA SER A 97 -9.49 14.98 8.03
C SER A 97 -8.93 16.32 8.54
N SER A 98 -7.65 16.38 8.93
CA SER A 98 -7.00 17.58 9.46
C SER A 98 -5.80 17.98 8.60
N LEU A 99 -5.86 19.16 7.99
CA LEU A 99 -4.73 19.68 7.19
C LEU A 99 -3.47 19.92 8.03
N ASP A 100 -3.60 20.29 9.30
CA ASP A 100 -2.45 20.42 10.20
C ASP A 100 -1.78 19.07 10.45
N SER A 101 -2.58 18.00 10.56
CA SER A 101 -2.08 16.63 10.65
C SER A 101 -1.34 16.22 9.38
N VAL A 102 -1.91 16.51 8.20
CA VAL A 102 -1.26 16.25 6.91
C VAL A 102 0.06 16.99 6.78
N ARG A 103 0.13 18.28 7.16
CA ARG A 103 1.36 19.09 7.10
C ARG A 103 2.43 18.52 8.03
N ARG A 104 2.07 18.16 9.27
CA ARG A 104 3.01 17.53 10.22
C ARG A 104 3.55 16.21 9.68
N PHE A 105 2.69 15.33 9.20
CA PHE A 105 3.09 14.06 8.58
C PHE A 105 4.04 14.28 7.41
N ALA A 106 3.75 15.24 6.52
CA ALA A 106 4.59 15.54 5.38
C ALA A 106 5.99 16.03 5.80
N THR A 107 6.08 16.92 6.80
CA THR A 107 7.35 17.37 7.37
C THR A 107 8.13 16.22 7.99
N GLU A 108 7.47 15.38 8.78
CA GLU A 108 8.09 14.19 9.40
C GLU A 108 8.60 13.21 8.33
N PHE A 109 7.80 12.92 7.28
CA PHE A 109 8.21 12.04 6.20
C PHE A 109 9.40 12.61 5.41
N GLN A 110 9.40 13.91 5.11
CA GLN A 110 10.52 14.59 4.45
C GLN A 110 11.82 14.48 5.26
N SER A 111 11.73 14.53 6.59
CA SER A 111 12.90 14.39 7.47
C SER A 111 13.58 13.02 7.39
N LEU A 112 12.87 11.99 6.90
CA LEU A 112 13.42 10.65 6.68
C LEU A 112 14.38 10.60 5.48
N ASN A 113 14.37 11.63 4.61
CA ASN A 113 15.19 11.68 3.38
C ASN A 113 15.01 10.46 2.47
N LEU A 114 13.79 9.91 2.43
CA LEU A 114 13.42 8.79 1.57
C LEU A 114 12.77 9.31 0.28
N PRO A 115 12.98 8.66 -0.88
CA PRO A 115 12.21 8.98 -2.08
C PRO A 115 10.73 8.66 -1.83
N LEU A 116 9.81 9.41 -2.43
CA LEU A 116 8.41 9.02 -2.52
C LEU A 116 8.13 8.54 -3.95
N ASN A 117 7.85 7.26 -4.12
CA ASN A 117 7.61 6.68 -5.43
C ASN A 117 6.11 6.39 -5.67
N LEU A 118 5.41 6.00 -4.62
CA LEU A 118 4.00 5.63 -4.65
C LEU A 118 3.27 6.27 -3.48
N LEU A 119 2.13 6.90 -3.76
CA LEU A 119 1.18 7.39 -2.77
C LEU A 119 -0.19 6.80 -3.11
N MET A 120 -0.74 6.03 -2.18
CA MET A 120 -2.02 5.34 -2.32
C MET A 120 -3.02 5.82 -1.27
#